data_AF-A0A2D6FJ35-F1
#
_entry.id   AF-A0A2D6FJ35-F1
#
_cell.length_a   1.000
_cell.length_b   1.000
_cell.length_c   1.000
_cell.angle_alpha   90.00
_cell.angle_beta   90.00
_cell.angle_gamma   90.00
#
_symmetry.space_group_name_H-M   'P 1'
#
loop_
_entity.id
_entity.type
_entity.pdbx_description
1 polymer ?
#
loop_
_entity_poly.entity_id
_entity_poly.type
_entity_poly.pdbx_seq_one_letter_code
_entity_poly.pdbx_strand_id
1 'polypeptide(L)'
;MADTGIFATTAEVSRKAGAGASATANVEAYINDFMTQAESFINVASRNNWSDSYSGLNVDVKGLLKEAASNLAAIYVINYDMSGYDSRTEAEDKINVLRDAALRAIAVLRDKKAETFIDGA
;
A
#
# COMPACT_ATOMS: atom_id res chain seq x y z
N MET A 1 -12.88 14.52 -1.38
CA MET A 1 -12.21 15.31 -0.33
C MET A 1 -10.74 15.27 -0.74
N ALA A 2 -9.75 15.44 0.13
CA ALA A 2 -8.35 15.22 -0.25
C ALA A 2 -7.90 13.85 0.27
N ASP A 3 -6.96 13.20 -0.42
CA ASP A 3 -6.34 11.94 0.05
C ASP A 3 -5.77 12.15 1.46
N THR A 4 -6.13 11.27 2.40
CA THR A 4 -5.63 11.33 3.79
C THR A 4 -4.47 10.37 4.02
N GLY A 5 -4.16 9.48 3.08
CA GLY A 5 -2.96 8.64 3.11
C GLY A 5 -1.70 9.48 2.96
N ILE A 6 -0.64 9.09 3.66
CA ILE A 6 0.67 9.75 3.65
C ILE A 6 1.57 9.15 2.56
N PHE A 7 1.54 7.83 2.39
CA PHE A 7 2.46 7.09 1.53
C PHE A 7 1.94 6.94 0.10
N ALA A 8 0.63 6.81 -0.05
CA ALA A 8 -0.03 6.54 -1.33
C ALA A 8 -1.28 7.41 -1.53
N THR A 9 -1.68 7.53 -2.79
CA THR A 9 -2.89 8.26 -3.21
C THR A 9 -4.02 7.31 -3.57
N THR A 10 -5.27 7.80 -3.52
CA THR A 10 -6.43 6.99 -3.92
C THR A 10 -6.27 6.47 -5.35
N ALA A 11 -5.77 7.30 -6.26
CA ALA A 11 -5.57 6.93 -7.66
C ALA A 11 -4.55 5.78 -7.84
N GLU A 12 -3.54 5.68 -6.98
CA GLU A 12 -2.55 4.59 -7.03
C GLU A 12 -3.16 3.27 -6.56
N VAL A 13 -3.98 3.31 -5.51
CA VAL A 13 -4.73 2.16 -5.00
C VAL A 13 -5.74 1.68 -6.04
N SER A 14 -6.55 2.58 -6.60
CA SER A 14 -7.55 2.24 -7.61
C SER A 14 -6.94 1.60 -8.85
N ARG A 15 -5.80 2.11 -9.32
CA ARG A 15 -5.06 1.51 -10.45
C ARG A 15 -4.60 0.08 -10.14
N LYS A 16 -4.16 -0.18 -8.91
CA LYS A 16 -3.71 -1.51 -8.47
C LYS A 16 -4.86 -2.47 -8.19
N ALA A 17 -6.01 -1.98 -7.72
CA ALA A 17 -7.22 -2.77 -7.56
C ALA A 17 -7.75 -3.24 -8.92
N GLY A 18 -7.75 -2.36 -9.93
CA GLY A 18 -8.11 -2.70 -11.32
C GLY A 18 -9.60 -2.61 -11.61
N ALA A 19 -9.99 -2.99 -12.83
CA ALA A 19 -11.33 -2.72 -13.38
C ALA A 19 -12.47 -3.50 -12.69
N GLY A 20 -12.18 -4.66 -12.08
CA GLY A 20 -13.18 -5.45 -11.34
C GLY A 20 -13.43 -4.98 -9.91
N ALA A 21 -12.74 -3.92 -9.45
CA ALA A 21 -12.89 -3.41 -8.10
C ALA A 21 -14.27 -2.79 -7.87
N SER A 22 -14.87 -3.11 -6.73
CA SER A 22 -16.19 -2.58 -6.33
C SER A 22 -16.23 -1.06 -6.39
N ALA A 23 -17.24 -0.50 -7.08
CA ALA A 23 -17.47 0.94 -7.12
C ALA A 23 -17.82 1.53 -5.74
N THR A 24 -18.16 0.70 -4.75
CA THR A 24 -18.38 1.13 -3.36
C THR A 24 -17.06 1.26 -2.61
N ALA A 25 -16.18 0.26 -2.69
CA ALA A 25 -14.90 0.25 -1.98
C ALA A 25 -13.80 1.04 -2.70
N ASN A 26 -13.91 1.18 -4.02
CA ASN A 26 -12.96 1.90 -4.87
C ASN A 26 -13.27 3.40 -4.93
N VAL A 27 -13.63 3.99 -3.78
CA VAL A 27 -13.86 5.43 -3.60
C VAL A 27 -12.97 5.96 -2.50
N GLU A 28 -12.69 7.25 -2.57
CA GLU A 28 -11.75 7.95 -1.69
C GLU A 28 -11.98 7.68 -0.20
N ALA A 29 -13.23 7.66 0.27
CA ALA A 29 -13.53 7.44 1.68
C ALA A 29 -13.07 6.07 2.21
N TYR A 30 -13.34 5.00 1.45
CA TYR A 30 -12.91 3.64 1.82
C TYR A 30 -11.42 3.45 1.63
N ILE A 31 -10.87 3.96 0.53
CA ILE A 31 -9.45 3.84 0.24
C ILE A 31 -8.60 4.57 1.29
N ASN A 32 -9.03 5.74 1.75
CA ASN A 32 -8.38 6.47 2.84
C ASN A 32 -8.32 5.67 4.14
N ASP A 33 -9.40 4.97 4.50
CA ASP A 33 -9.41 4.09 5.68
C ASP A 33 -8.45 2.90 5.50
N PHE A 34 -8.49 2.23 4.35
CA PHE A 34 -7.59 1.13 4.05
C PHE A 34 -6.11 1.54 3.99
N MET A 35 -5.81 2.74 3.48
CA MET A 35 -4.46 3.30 3.52
C MET A 35 -4.03 3.56 4.95
N THR A 36 -4.89 4.13 5.81
CA THR A 36 -4.57 4.35 7.23
C THR A 36 -4.19 3.03 7.93
N GLN A 37 -4.93 1.96 7.66
CA GLN A 37 -4.62 0.62 8.17
C GLN A 37 -3.29 0.09 7.60
N ALA A 38 -3.08 0.22 6.28
CA ALA A 38 -1.85 -0.23 5.62
C ALA A 38 -0.59 0.49 6.12
N GLU A 39 -0.65 1.81 6.26
CA GLU A 39 0.46 2.65 6.72
C GLU A 39 0.82 2.36 8.19
N SER A 40 -0.21 2.20 9.03
CA SER A 40 -0.04 1.79 10.43
C SER A 40 0.66 0.43 10.51
N PHE A 41 0.26 -0.53 9.68
CA PHE A 41 0.91 -1.83 9.62
C PHE A 41 2.36 -1.73 9.16
N ILE A 42 2.65 -0.97 8.10
CA ILE A 42 4.01 -0.79 7.57
C ILE A 42 4.93 -0.24 8.67
N ASN A 43 4.54 0.83 9.35
CA ASN A 43 5.35 1.44 10.40
C ASN A 43 5.69 0.45 11.52
N VAL A 44 4.69 -0.31 11.99
CA VAL A 44 4.88 -1.30 13.06
C VAL A 44 5.72 -2.47 12.56
N ALA A 45 5.49 -2.95 11.34
CA ALA A 45 6.20 -4.10 10.76
C ALA A 45 7.68 -3.78 10.47
N SER A 46 7.99 -2.56 10.02
CA SER A 46 9.36 -2.09 9.80
C SER A 46 10.04 -1.61 11.08
N ARG A 47 9.29 -1.41 12.18
CA ARG A 47 9.78 -0.85 13.45
C ARG A 47 10.37 0.55 13.29
N ASN A 48 9.80 1.34 12.39
CA ASN A 48 10.19 2.74 12.16
C ASN A 48 8.92 3.53 11.79
N ASN A 49 8.79 4.75 12.33
CA ASN A 49 7.67 5.63 12.05
C ASN A 49 7.99 6.50 10.82
N TRP A 50 7.74 5.95 9.64
CA TRP A 50 7.98 6.63 8.36
C TRP A 50 6.97 7.73 8.07
N SER A 51 5.77 7.67 8.65
CA SER A 51 4.72 8.69 8.46
C SER A 51 5.15 10.05 8.98
N ASP A 52 5.76 10.09 10.17
CA ASP A 52 6.17 11.35 10.80
C ASP A 52 7.39 11.96 10.08
N SER A 53 8.29 11.13 9.54
CA SER A 53 9.49 11.56 8.84
C SER A 53 9.30 11.71 7.33
N TYR A 54 8.13 11.39 6.79
CA TYR A 54 7.90 11.20 5.35
C TYR A 54 8.40 12.37 4.49
N SER A 55 8.17 13.61 4.92
CA SER A 55 8.59 14.80 4.17
C SER A 55 10.09 14.84 3.88
N GLY A 56 10.93 14.43 4.84
CA GLY A 56 12.39 14.44 4.75
C GLY A 56 13.00 13.23 4.02
N LEU A 57 12.20 12.21 3.70
CA LEU A 57 12.70 11.02 3.03
C LEU A 57 13.07 11.30 1.56
N ASN A 58 14.08 10.58 1.07
CA ASN A 58 14.45 10.60 -0.34
C ASN A 58 13.35 9.96 -1.22
N VAL A 59 13.45 10.17 -2.53
CA VAL A 59 12.42 9.72 -3.49
C VAL A 59 12.30 8.20 -3.57
N ASP A 60 13.40 7.47 -3.38
CA ASP A 60 13.43 6.01 -3.51
C ASP A 60 12.67 5.34 -2.37
N VAL A 61 12.83 5.85 -1.16
CA VAL A 61 12.13 5.36 0.04
C VAL A 61 10.65 5.69 -0.05
N LYS A 62 10.31 6.90 -0.48
CA LYS A 62 8.93 7.30 -0.75
C LYS A 62 8.30 6.38 -1.79
N GLY A 63 9.05 5.99 -2.82
CA GLY A 63 8.63 5.02 -3.83
C GLY A 63 8.33 3.65 -3.24
N LEU A 64 9.19 3.15 -2.35
CA LEU A 64 9.02 1.85 -1.70
C LEU A 64 7.85 1.82 -0.70
N LEU A 65 7.72 2.86 0.12
CA LEU A 65 6.59 3.05 1.04
C LEU A 65 5.26 3.14 0.27
N LYS A 66 5.25 3.91 -0.81
CA LYS A 66 4.12 4.00 -1.73
C LYS A 66 3.75 2.64 -2.31
N GLU A 67 4.74 1.87 -2.77
CA GLU A 67 4.48 0.54 -3.32
C GLU A 67 3.83 -0.37 -2.28
N ALA A 68 4.40 -0.45 -1.07
CA ALA A 68 3.86 -1.25 0.02
C ALA A 68 2.44 -0.83 0.42
N ALA A 69 2.23 0.47 0.68
CA ALA A 69 0.94 0.99 1.14
C ALA A 69 -0.16 0.78 0.10
N SER A 70 0.12 1.14 -1.16
CA SER A 70 -0.87 0.99 -2.22
C SER A 70 -1.19 -0.47 -2.56
N ASN A 71 -0.23 -1.40 -2.41
CA ASN A 71 -0.49 -2.83 -2.56
C ASN A 71 -1.40 -3.35 -1.46
N LEU A 72 -1.12 -3.03 -0.19
CA LEU A 72 -1.95 -3.47 0.94
C LEU A 72 -3.35 -2.86 0.89
N ALA A 73 -3.46 -1.56 0.62
CA ALA A 73 -4.75 -0.89 0.45
C ALA A 73 -5.57 -1.50 -0.71
N ALA A 74 -4.92 -1.81 -1.84
CA ALA A 74 -5.59 -2.46 -2.97
C ALA A 74 -6.10 -3.87 -2.62
N ILE A 75 -5.39 -4.64 -1.80
CA ILE A 75 -5.87 -5.94 -1.31
C ILE A 75 -7.18 -5.78 -0.53
N TYR A 76 -7.30 -4.76 0.34
CA TYR A 76 -8.55 -4.49 1.05
C TYR A 76 -9.69 -4.11 0.10
N VAL A 77 -9.41 -3.30 -0.93
CA VAL A 77 -10.41 -2.96 -1.96
C VAL A 77 -10.89 -4.20 -2.73
N ILE A 78 -9.97 -5.07 -3.17
CA ILE A 78 -10.32 -6.30 -3.90
C ILE A 78 -11.13 -7.25 -3.00
N ASN A 79 -10.71 -7.42 -1.75
CA ASN A 79 -11.33 -8.34 -0.81
C ASN A 79 -12.72 -7.88 -0.33
N TYR A 80 -13.03 -6.58 -0.41
CA TYR A 80 -14.35 -6.06 -0.05
C TYR A 80 -15.46 -6.73 -0.87
N ASP A 81 -15.27 -6.84 -2.18
CA ASP A 81 -16.19 -7.51 -3.09
C ASP A 81 -15.45 -7.95 -4.36
N MET A 82 -15.33 -9.27 -4.50
CA MET A 82 -14.64 -9.92 -5.62
C MET A 82 -15.58 -10.28 -6.78
N SER A 83 -16.89 -9.98 -6.68
CA SER A 83 -17.87 -10.36 -7.70
C SER A 83 -17.71 -9.61 -9.03
N GLY A 84 -16.98 -8.49 -9.03
CA GLY A 84 -16.69 -7.70 -10.23
C GLY A 84 -15.53 -8.19 -11.10
N TYR A 85 -14.79 -9.22 -10.66
CA TYR A 85 -13.71 -9.86 -11.44
C TYR A 85 -14.28 -11.03 -12.27
N ASP A 86 -13.59 -11.42 -13.35
CA ASP A 86 -14.06 -12.49 -14.26
C ASP A 86 -14.17 -13.83 -13.52
N SER A 87 -13.31 -14.02 -12.53
CA SER A 87 -13.41 -15.14 -11.59
C SER A 87 -12.86 -14.78 -10.23
N ARG A 88 -13.29 -15.54 -9.22
CA ARG A 88 -12.69 -15.47 -7.89
C ARG A 88 -11.19 -15.79 -7.92
N THR A 89 -10.78 -16.73 -8.78
CA THR A 89 -9.37 -17.09 -8.97
C THR A 89 -8.53 -15.91 -9.44
N GLU A 90 -9.03 -15.13 -10.41
CA GLU A 90 -8.34 -13.92 -10.88
C GLU A 90 -8.14 -12.90 -9.74
N ALA A 91 -9.18 -12.66 -8.94
CA ALA A 91 -9.11 -11.75 -7.81
C ALA A 91 -8.09 -12.22 -6.76
N GLU A 92 -8.08 -13.51 -6.44
CA GLU A 92 -7.13 -14.13 -5.51
C GLU A 92 -5.68 -14.07 -6.03
N ASP A 93 -5.47 -14.32 -7.32
CA ASP A 93 -4.15 -14.19 -7.96
C ASP A 93 -3.62 -12.75 -7.89
N LYS A 94 -4.50 -11.78 -8.12
CA LYS A 94 -4.17 -10.36 -7.99
C LYS A 94 -3.78 -10.00 -6.56
N ILE A 95 -4.53 -10.50 -5.57
CA ILE A 95 -4.18 -10.35 -4.15
C ILE A 95 -2.82 -10.97 -3.84
N ASN A 96 -2.50 -12.14 -4.38
CA ASN A 96 -1.21 -12.81 -4.16
C ASN A 96 -0.05 -11.98 -4.72
N VAL A 97 -0.16 -11.48 -5.95
CA VAL A 97 0.86 -10.62 -6.57
C VAL A 97 1.10 -9.35 -5.75
N LEU A 98 0.02 -8.70 -5.31
CA LEU A 98 0.11 -7.48 -4.48
C LEU A 98 0.72 -7.78 -3.11
N ARG A 99 0.36 -8.91 -2.50
CA ARG A 99 0.90 -9.33 -1.19
C ARG A 99 2.40 -9.59 -1.29
N ASP A 100 2.84 -10.31 -2.31
CA ASP A 100 4.26 -10.63 -2.48
C ASP A 100 5.10 -9.38 -2.75
N ALA A 101 4.57 -8.42 -3.52
CA ALA A 101 5.23 -7.13 -3.71
C ALA A 101 5.28 -6.31 -2.40
N ALA A 102 4.18 -6.23 -1.65
CA ALA A 102 4.15 -5.54 -0.35
C ALA A 102 5.12 -6.15 0.67
N LEU A 103 5.16 -7.48 0.78
CA LEU A 103 6.04 -8.18 1.73
C LEU A 103 7.51 -7.99 1.38
N ARG A 104 7.87 -8.00 0.09
CA ARG A 104 9.24 -7.67 -0.34
C ARG A 104 9.62 -6.23 0.01
N ALA A 105 8.73 -5.28 -0.23
CA ALA A 105 8.98 -3.87 0.13
C ALA A 105 9.18 -3.71 1.64
N ILE A 106 8.32 -4.31 2.47
CA ILE A 106 8.45 -4.27 3.93
C ILE A 106 9.73 -4.98 4.40
N ALA A 107 10.12 -6.10 3.77
CA ALA A 107 11.35 -6.79 4.11
C ALA A 107 12.59 -5.90 3.91
N VAL A 108 12.62 -5.11 2.83
CA VAL A 108 13.67 -4.13 2.57
C VAL A 108 13.61 -2.98 3.58
N LEU A 109 12.43 -2.42 3.84
CA LEU A 109 12.24 -1.33 4.83
C LEU A 109 12.65 -1.73 6.25
N ARG A 110 12.56 -3.02 6.59
CA ARG A 110 12.96 -3.55 7.90
C ARG A 110 14.47 -3.82 8.01
N ASP A 111 15.18 -3.95 6.89
CA ASP A 111 16.62 -4.22 6.93
C ASP A 111 17.36 -2.97 7.44
N LYS A 112 18.03 -3.10 8.60
CA LYS A 112 18.78 -2.00 9.23
C LYS A 112 19.88 -1.45 8.32
N LYS A 113 20.45 -2.26 7.42
CA LYS A 113 21.44 -1.76 6.45
C LYS A 113 20.80 -0.92 5.36
N ALA A 114 19.61 -1.31 4.91
CA ALA A 114 18.85 -0.50 3.96
C ALA A 114 18.42 0.80 4.63
N GLU A 115 17.90 0.75 5.86
CA GLU A 115 17.52 1.93 6.66
C GLU A 115 18.70 2.89 6.86
N THR A 116 19.88 2.41 7.27
CA THR A 116 21.06 3.27 7.42
C THR A 116 21.55 3.89 6.11
N PHE A 117 21.57 3.12 5.01
CA PHE A 117 21.91 3.65 3.68
C PHE A 117 20.92 4.73 3.23
N ILE A 118 19.65 4.52 3.53
CA ILE A 118 18.54 5.43 3.23
C ILE A 118 18.64 6.72 4.05
N ASP A 119 18.99 6.62 5.33
CA ASP A 119 19.10 7.74 6.26
C ASP A 119 20.38 8.57 6.04
N GLY A 120 21.28 8.12 5.14
CA GLY A 120 22.43 8.90 4.68
C GLY A 120 23.55 9.10 5.70
N ALA A 121 23.74 8.15 6.62
CA ALA A 121 24.85 8.15 7.60
C ALA A 121 26.11 7.43 7.08
#